data_AF-A0A291QVS2-F1
#
_entry.id   AF-A0A291QVS2-F1
#
_cell.length_a   1.000
_cell.length_b   1.000
_cell.length_c   1.000
_cell.angle_alpha   90.00
_cell.angle_beta   90.00
_cell.angle_gamma   90.00
#
_symmetry.space_group_name_H-M   'P 1'
#
loop_
_entity.id
_entity.type
_entity.pdbx_description
1 polymer ?
#
loop_
_entity_poly.entity_id
_entity_poly.type
_entity_poly.pdbx_seq_one_letter_code
_entity_poly.pdbx_strand_id
1 'polypeptide(L)'
;MPHYLFFGITSLLIALLLVACAYGIFLFYKFSLFKHNLFGETITVRLLTLMVAGAIKKAFFYAFWTAPFNLFLILINALIKWVGRLDGDQLNLQETLQYVSGLFENCMNWITGNLLNFDVLLGVLIAWLLQAVLTGVFYNKKTNRYEVQDNLQYFYKHHILQASTRVKQNVALTLLLLLSLYLVLCVTIAIPYINYNQADGRADSSRTWLQLNVANGSKLLLNTERFKLDSANVFQKFREQDVSKLSPSAQEIFIHNFKGLQHSLGSKSIYINNLVAQYNRSLDEYLTSGNTKKAALESKLRNYSGGKRLQYEYFQRLQDYFDTELGSREIELKSFQYRILNDYDNYIANYANYYISIYDDFITELQKLGNAQAPQYLYDYFYVRTAVTPGNTYYAWTNFNWRPEPKEPVPGEEWGWIGRSASWLLLPNNADLVLIIGMFGFGMLGAAISSYINRKEEDAAVSYMKDLHVIVVRGFSAAIVIFLATKGGIAIINNGSNNPNPHVLFFTCLVGAVFSDRIWEWAKKQLTFKPPGKEPGQIDQPDEGDAYKKIPEPGQATFVNMETPDEGALSPKQ
;
A
#
# COMPACT_ATOMS: atom_id res chain seq x y z
N MET A 1 26.04 37.75 7.06
CA MET A 1 25.71 37.27 8.43
C MET A 1 24.44 36.44 8.55
N PRO A 2 23.28 36.74 7.92
CA PRO A 2 22.05 35.95 8.14
C PRO A 2 22.14 34.49 7.63
N HIS A 3 22.96 34.21 6.61
CA HIS A 3 23.15 32.86 6.08
C HIS A 3 23.81 31.88 7.06
N TYR A 4 24.76 32.32 7.89
CA TYR A 4 25.44 31.45 8.86
C TYR A 4 24.55 31.09 10.05
N LEU A 5 23.75 32.04 10.54
CA LEU A 5 22.80 31.79 11.61
C LEU A 5 21.71 30.81 11.15
N PHE A 6 21.24 30.99 9.92
CA PHE A 6 20.26 30.09 9.31
C PHE A 6 20.82 28.68 9.12
N PHE A 7 22.04 28.55 8.59
CA PHE A 7 22.74 27.27 8.42
C PHE A 7 22.88 26.53 9.77
N GLY A 8 23.17 27.27 10.84
CA GLY A 8 23.22 26.74 12.20
C GLY A 8 21.87 26.18 12.66
N ILE A 9 20.77 26.91 12.42
CA ILE A 9 19.41 26.49 12.83
C ILE A 9 18.94 25.26 12.04
N THR A 10 19.14 25.21 10.73
CA THR A 10 18.75 24.04 9.92
C THR A 10 19.58 22.80 10.26
N SER A 11 20.89 22.96 10.48
CA SER A 11 21.76 21.86 10.90
C SER A 11 21.36 21.33 12.28
N LEU A 12 20.99 22.22 13.20
CA LEU A 12 20.47 21.87 14.52
C LEU A 12 19.14 21.09 14.44
N LEU A 13 18.20 21.53 13.59
CA LEU A 13 16.91 20.86 13.41
C LEU A 13 17.06 19.45 12.81
N ILE A 14 17.92 19.30 11.80
CA ILE A 14 18.22 17.98 11.23
C ILE A 14 18.90 17.09 12.28
N ALA A 15 19.87 17.63 13.04
CA ALA A 15 20.50 16.90 14.13
C ALA A 15 19.49 16.46 15.21
N LEU A 16 18.57 17.34 15.61
CA LEU A 16 17.51 17.02 16.57
C LEU A 16 16.56 15.95 16.03
N LEU A 17 16.19 16.01 14.75
CA LEU A 17 15.37 14.98 14.11
C LEU A 17 16.09 13.62 14.10
N LEU A 18 17.37 13.59 13.75
CA LEU A 18 18.20 12.38 13.77
C LEU A 18 18.31 11.80 15.18
N VAL A 19 18.52 12.65 16.19
CA VAL A 19 18.57 12.24 17.60
C VAL A 19 17.21 11.71 18.06
N ALA A 20 16.11 12.37 17.70
CA ALA A 20 14.76 11.91 18.04
C ALA A 20 14.42 10.56 17.37
N CYS A 21 14.77 10.37 16.10
CA CYS A 21 14.60 9.11 15.38
C CYS A 21 15.50 8.00 15.96
N ALA A 22 16.78 8.28 16.21
CA ALA A 22 17.70 7.33 16.83
C ALA A 22 17.25 6.95 18.24
N TYR A 23 16.76 7.92 19.01
CA TYR A 23 16.19 7.68 20.35
C TYR A 23 14.88 6.89 20.28
N GLY A 24 14.02 7.13 19.29
CA GLY A 24 12.82 6.33 19.04
C GLY A 24 13.15 4.87 18.67
N ILE A 25 14.13 4.66 17.80
CA ILE A 25 14.65 3.32 17.45
C ILE A 25 15.26 2.66 18.69
N PHE A 26 16.06 3.40 19.46
CA PHE A 26 16.65 2.91 20.71
C PHE A 26 15.58 2.55 21.75
N LEU A 27 14.56 3.38 21.95
CA LEU A 27 13.44 3.09 22.84
C LEU A 27 12.65 1.88 22.36
N PHE A 28 12.44 1.74 21.05
CA PHE A 28 11.79 0.56 20.47
C PHE A 28 12.60 -0.71 20.71
N TYR A 29 13.92 -0.70 20.46
CA TYR A 29 14.81 -1.82 20.77
C TYR A 29 14.93 -2.06 22.27
N LYS A 30 14.98 -1.02 23.10
CA LYS A 30 14.99 -1.13 24.56
C LYS A 30 13.70 -1.77 25.07
N PHE A 31 12.56 -1.33 24.55
CA PHE A 31 11.25 -1.88 24.92
C PHE A 31 11.09 -3.33 24.45
N SER A 32 11.56 -3.62 23.24
CA SER A 32 11.46 -4.93 22.60
C SER A 32 12.46 -5.97 23.12
N LEU A 33 13.72 -5.56 23.29
CA LEU A 33 14.83 -6.46 23.62
C LEU A 33 15.28 -6.36 25.06
N PHE A 34 14.88 -5.36 25.84
CA PHE A 34 15.40 -5.15 27.21
C PHE A 34 14.32 -5.01 28.28
N LYS A 35 13.06 -4.71 27.95
CA LYS A 35 11.97 -4.75 28.93
C LYS A 35 11.64 -6.20 29.23
N HIS A 36 11.81 -6.60 30.50
CA HIS A 36 11.82 -8.00 30.94
C HIS A 36 10.58 -8.86 30.61
N ASN A 37 9.47 -8.27 30.14
CA ASN A 37 8.17 -8.94 30.17
C ASN A 37 7.50 -9.19 28.81
N LEU A 38 7.94 -8.60 27.71
CA LEU A 38 7.16 -8.63 26.45
C LEU A 38 7.43 -9.83 25.55
N PHE A 39 8.69 -10.26 25.42
CA PHE A 39 9.09 -11.40 24.59
C PHE A 39 9.95 -12.41 25.36
N GLY A 40 9.88 -12.38 26.69
CA GLY A 40 10.57 -13.31 27.59
C GLY A 40 11.74 -12.69 28.32
N GLU A 41 12.27 -13.38 29.33
CA GLU A 41 13.34 -12.83 30.18
C GLU A 41 14.73 -13.07 29.61
N THR A 42 14.91 -14.15 28.84
CA THR A 42 16.19 -14.51 28.22
C THR A 42 16.22 -14.12 26.74
N ILE A 43 17.41 -13.73 26.25
CA ILE A 43 17.63 -13.37 24.84
C ILE A 43 17.20 -14.51 23.90
N THR A 44 17.45 -15.76 24.28
CA THR A 44 17.11 -16.94 23.48
C THR A 44 15.61 -17.08 23.27
N VAL A 45 14.81 -16.89 24.34
CA VAL A 45 13.34 -16.92 24.25
C VAL A 45 12.85 -15.77 23.38
N ARG A 46 13.39 -14.56 23.56
CA ARG A 46 13.04 -13.38 22.73
C ARG A 46 13.27 -13.65 21.24
N LEU A 47 14.44 -14.18 20.89
CA LEU A 47 14.77 -14.50 19.50
C LEU A 47 13.86 -15.57 18.93
N LEU A 48 13.52 -16.62 19.70
CA LEU A 48 12.60 -17.67 19.26
C LEU A 48 11.19 -17.13 19.03
N THR A 49 10.66 -16.35 19.97
CA THR A 49 9.32 -15.75 19.88
C THR A 49 9.21 -14.81 18.68
N LEU A 50 10.24 -13.99 18.44
CA LEU A 50 10.33 -13.10 17.28
C LEU A 50 10.50 -13.87 15.96
N MET A 51 11.25 -14.98 15.96
CA MET A 51 11.46 -15.81 14.78
C MET A 51 10.17 -16.54 14.38
N VAL A 52 9.44 -17.10 15.33
CA VAL A 52 8.14 -17.77 15.09
C VAL A 52 7.10 -16.76 14.61
N ALA A 53 6.97 -15.61 15.29
CA ALA A 53 6.05 -14.55 14.86
C ALA A 53 6.43 -14.00 13.47
N GLY A 54 7.74 -13.85 13.20
CA GLY A 54 8.26 -13.44 11.90
C GLY A 54 8.04 -14.45 10.78
N ALA A 55 8.10 -15.75 11.09
CA ALA A 55 7.80 -16.83 10.14
C ALA A 55 6.29 -16.84 9.78
N ILE A 56 5.42 -16.58 10.75
CA ILE A 56 3.97 -16.50 10.52
C ILE A 56 3.59 -15.21 9.76
N LYS A 57 4.30 -14.10 10.02
CA LYS A 57 4.08 -12.81 9.37
C LYS A 57 5.40 -12.16 8.95
N LYS A 58 5.73 -12.27 7.65
CA LYS A 58 6.91 -11.59 7.06
C LYS A 58 6.94 -10.09 7.34
N ALA A 59 5.78 -9.43 7.35
CA ALA A 59 5.66 -8.00 7.66
C ALA A 59 6.07 -7.65 9.10
N PHE A 60 5.83 -8.55 10.07
CA PHE A 60 6.29 -8.37 11.45
C PHE A 60 7.82 -8.41 11.53
N PHE A 61 8.46 -9.39 10.88
CA PHE A 61 9.91 -9.47 10.80
C PHE A 61 10.51 -8.24 10.10
N TYR A 62 9.90 -7.82 8.98
CA TYR A 62 10.30 -6.62 8.27
C TYR A 62 10.21 -5.39 9.17
N ALA A 63 9.08 -5.18 9.87
CA ALA A 63 8.87 -4.08 10.81
C ALA A 63 9.88 -4.05 11.98
N PHE A 64 10.30 -5.22 12.46
CA PHE A 64 11.19 -5.32 13.62
C PHE A 64 12.67 -5.20 13.27
N TRP A 65 13.07 -5.70 12.09
CA TRP A 65 14.47 -5.82 11.71
C TRP A 65 14.85 -4.86 10.58
N THR A 66 14.13 -4.94 9.46
CA THR A 66 14.48 -4.22 8.23
C THR A 66 14.02 -2.77 8.27
N ALA A 67 12.91 -2.51 8.94
CA ALA A 67 12.25 -1.21 8.98
C ALA A 67 13.13 -0.14 9.66
N PRO A 68 13.63 -0.34 10.89
CA PRO A 68 14.51 0.64 11.53
C PRO A 68 15.75 0.94 10.68
N PHE A 69 16.28 -0.08 10.00
CA PHE A 69 17.42 0.07 9.10
C PHE A 69 17.09 0.86 7.83
N ASN A 70 15.94 0.60 7.20
CA ASN A 70 15.49 1.36 6.04
C ASN A 70 15.20 2.82 6.37
N LEU A 71 14.59 3.10 7.53
CA LEU A 71 14.39 4.47 7.99
C LEU A 71 15.73 5.19 8.20
N PHE A 72 16.72 4.49 8.78
CA PHE A 72 18.08 5.00 8.91
C PHE A 72 18.75 5.28 7.54
N LEU A 73 18.60 4.38 6.57
CA LEU A 73 19.13 4.59 5.21
C LEU A 73 18.46 5.75 4.48
N ILE A 74 17.14 5.93 4.63
CA ILE A 74 16.42 7.09 4.08
C ILE A 74 17.00 8.39 4.65
N LEU A 75 17.26 8.43 5.96
CA LEU A 75 17.86 9.58 6.64
C LEU A 75 19.30 9.85 6.18
N ILE A 76 20.13 8.80 6.00
CA ILE A 76 21.49 8.95 5.45
C ILE A 76 21.44 9.49 4.03
N ASN A 77 20.61 8.92 3.15
CA ASN A 77 20.50 9.37 1.77
C ASN A 77 20.01 10.82 1.68
N ALA A 78 19.09 11.20 2.57
CA ALA A 78 18.63 12.58 2.68
C ALA A 78 19.77 13.52 3.09
N LEU A 79 20.60 13.11 4.05
CA LEU A 79 21.78 13.86 4.51
C LEU A 79 22.82 14.00 3.40
N ILE A 80 23.15 12.92 2.69
CA ILE A 80 24.10 12.93 1.57
C ILE A 80 23.64 13.88 0.46
N LYS A 81 22.35 13.81 0.08
CA LYS A 81 21.77 14.73 -0.91
C LYS A 81 21.79 16.19 -0.44
N TRP A 82 21.60 16.41 0.85
CA TRP A 82 21.66 17.76 1.41
C TRP A 82 23.09 18.30 1.41
N VAL A 83 24.08 17.52 1.86
CA VAL A 83 25.50 17.88 1.81
C VAL A 83 25.96 18.16 0.39
N GLY A 84 25.55 17.34 -0.58
CA GLY A 84 25.88 17.58 -2.01
C GLY A 84 25.24 18.84 -2.60
N ARG A 85 24.17 19.37 -2.00
CA ARG A 85 23.57 20.66 -2.39
C ARG A 85 24.26 21.86 -1.75
N LEU A 86 24.97 21.67 -0.63
CA LEU A 86 25.75 22.73 -0.01
C LEU A 86 26.96 23.16 -0.84
N ASP A 87 27.38 22.31 -1.79
CA ASP A 87 28.50 22.58 -2.70
C ASP A 87 28.09 23.51 -3.87
N GLY A 88 26.82 23.89 -3.96
CA GLY A 88 26.30 24.87 -4.93
C GLY A 88 25.91 26.18 -4.26
N ASP A 89 26.50 27.29 -4.70
CA ASP A 89 26.50 28.61 -4.03
C ASP A 89 25.14 29.32 -3.82
N GLN A 90 23.99 28.71 -4.13
CA GLN A 90 22.67 29.33 -3.90
C GLN A 90 21.61 28.34 -3.39
N LEU A 91 21.45 28.29 -2.07
CA LEU A 91 20.35 27.57 -1.42
C LEU A 91 19.15 28.49 -1.16
N ASN A 92 18.04 28.22 -1.83
CA ASN A 92 16.76 28.86 -1.58
C ASN A 92 16.11 28.30 -0.30
N LEU A 93 15.74 29.20 0.63
CA LEU A 93 15.08 28.89 1.90
C LEU A 93 13.80 28.07 1.70
N GLN A 94 12.99 28.44 0.70
CA GLN A 94 11.69 27.83 0.46
C GLN A 94 11.83 26.39 -0.04
N GLU A 95 12.81 26.13 -0.91
CA GLU A 95 13.12 24.78 -1.39
C GLU A 95 13.65 23.88 -0.27
N THR A 96 14.44 24.45 0.65
CA THR A 96 14.98 23.71 1.79
C THR A 96 13.87 23.31 2.77
N LEU A 97 12.95 24.22 3.08
CA LEU A 97 11.80 23.93 3.94
C LEU A 97 10.86 22.89 3.32
N GLN A 98 10.56 23.01 2.02
CA GLN A 98 9.75 22.01 1.29
C GLN A 98 10.41 20.64 1.27
N TYR A 99 11.74 20.58 1.16
CA TYR A 99 12.47 19.32 1.20
C TYR A 99 12.41 18.67 2.60
N VAL A 100 12.60 19.45 3.67
CA VAL A 100 12.52 18.96 5.04
C VAL A 100 11.09 18.50 5.39
N SER A 101 10.06 19.26 5.00
CA SER A 101 8.67 18.85 5.22
C SER A 101 8.34 17.57 4.47
N GLY A 102 8.79 17.43 3.21
CA GLY A 102 8.62 16.21 2.43
C GLY A 102 9.32 15.00 3.04
N LEU A 103 10.51 15.19 3.64
CA LEU A 103 11.19 14.12 4.38
C LEU A 103 10.42 13.70 5.63
N PHE A 104 9.91 14.67 6.39
CA PHE A 104 9.11 14.38 7.58
C PHE A 104 7.83 13.63 7.22
N GLU A 105 7.11 14.08 6.20
CA GLU A 105 5.90 13.43 5.70
C GLU A 105 6.19 12.01 5.21
N ASN A 106 7.26 11.81 4.43
CA ASN A 106 7.68 10.48 3.99
C ASN A 106 8.03 9.55 5.16
N CYS A 107 8.75 10.05 6.16
CA CYS A 107 9.06 9.28 7.37
C CYS A 107 7.79 8.93 8.16
N MET A 108 6.88 9.89 8.35
CA MET A 108 5.64 9.65 9.08
C MET A 108 4.72 8.68 8.35
N ASN A 109 4.52 8.86 7.03
CA ASN A 109 3.75 7.95 6.19
C ASN A 109 4.35 6.54 6.18
N TRP A 110 5.67 6.44 6.22
CA TRP A 110 6.34 5.17 6.33
C TRP A 110 6.15 4.52 7.70
N ILE A 111 6.22 5.29 8.80
CA ILE A 111 6.00 4.80 10.17
C ILE A 111 4.55 4.33 10.32
N THR A 112 3.57 5.15 9.92
CA THR A 112 2.16 4.80 10.02
C THR A 112 1.80 3.65 9.09
N GLY A 113 2.36 3.62 7.87
CA GLY A 113 2.11 2.57 6.88
C GLY A 113 2.73 1.22 7.24
N ASN A 114 3.87 1.19 7.93
CA ASN A 114 4.61 -0.05 8.22
C ASN A 114 4.58 -0.48 9.69
N LEU A 115 4.82 0.41 10.66
CA LEU A 115 4.87 0.04 12.09
C LEU A 115 3.49 -0.13 12.72
N LEU A 116 2.51 0.70 12.31
CA LEU A 116 1.11 0.58 12.74
C LEU A 116 0.31 -0.36 11.83
N ASN A 117 0.97 -1.09 10.93
CA ASN A 117 0.31 -2.07 10.10
C ASN A 117 -0.25 -3.20 10.98
N PHE A 118 -1.50 -3.58 10.71
CA PHE A 118 -2.16 -4.67 11.40
C PHE A 118 -1.34 -5.97 11.39
N ASP A 119 -0.62 -6.29 10.31
CA ASP A 119 0.23 -7.49 10.30
C ASP A 119 1.34 -7.45 11.35
N VAL A 120 1.82 -6.25 11.68
CA VAL A 120 2.82 -6.03 12.73
C VAL A 120 2.17 -6.10 14.10
N LEU A 121 1.02 -5.45 14.31
CA LEU A 121 0.26 -5.54 15.56
C LEU A 121 -0.19 -6.97 15.86
N LEU A 122 -0.64 -7.70 14.84
CA LEU A 122 -0.99 -9.11 14.93
C LEU A 122 0.25 -9.96 15.20
N GLY A 123 1.39 -9.65 14.59
CA GLY A 123 2.67 -10.29 14.91
C GLY A 123 3.09 -10.05 16.37
N VAL A 124 2.91 -8.83 16.89
CA VAL A 124 3.14 -8.49 18.31
C VAL A 124 2.18 -9.29 19.20
N LEU A 125 0.89 -9.37 18.84
CA LEU A 125 -0.10 -10.14 19.59
C LEU A 125 0.24 -11.64 19.59
N ILE A 126 0.61 -12.20 18.44
CA ILE A 126 1.05 -13.60 18.31
C ILE A 126 2.28 -13.83 19.18
N ALA A 127 3.28 -12.96 19.10
CA ALA A 127 4.49 -13.06 19.90
C ALA A 127 4.19 -12.92 21.40
N TRP A 128 3.26 -12.03 21.79
CA TRP A 128 2.81 -11.87 23.17
C TRP A 128 2.06 -13.11 23.68
N LEU A 129 1.15 -13.68 22.89
CA LEU A 129 0.45 -14.92 23.21
C LEU A 129 1.42 -16.10 23.31
N LEU A 130 2.35 -16.21 22.37
CA LEU A 130 3.40 -17.22 22.39
C LEU A 130 4.25 -17.06 23.64
N GLN A 131 4.57 -15.82 24.02
CA GLN A 131 5.29 -15.53 25.25
C GLN A 131 4.48 -15.90 26.49
N ALA A 132 3.19 -15.58 26.54
CA ALA A 132 2.33 -15.97 27.66
C ALA A 132 2.29 -17.49 27.84
N VAL A 133 2.26 -18.23 26.71
CA VAL A 133 2.39 -19.69 26.71
C VAL A 133 3.77 -20.11 27.21
N LEU A 134 4.85 -19.57 26.66
CA LEU A 134 6.23 -19.92 27.05
C LEU A 134 6.50 -19.61 28.53
N THR A 135 6.02 -18.48 29.06
CA THR A 135 6.12 -18.14 30.48
C THR A 135 5.27 -19.09 31.33
N GLY A 136 4.01 -19.36 30.94
CA GLY A 136 3.15 -20.28 31.68
C GLY A 136 3.71 -21.71 31.75
N VAL A 137 4.54 -22.08 30.77
CA VAL A 137 5.05 -23.44 30.59
C VAL A 137 6.47 -23.62 31.14
N PHE A 138 7.38 -22.69 30.89
CA PHE A 138 8.81 -22.88 31.12
C PHE A 138 9.40 -21.98 32.22
N TYR A 139 8.65 -21.01 32.72
CA TYR A 139 9.16 -20.06 33.70
C TYR A 139 8.97 -20.55 35.13
N ASN A 140 10.07 -20.82 35.82
CA ASN A 140 10.06 -21.22 37.22
C ASN A 140 10.13 -19.97 38.12
N LYS A 141 8.99 -19.61 38.74
CA LYS A 141 8.90 -18.46 39.65
C LYS A 141 9.86 -18.54 40.85
N LYS A 142 10.26 -19.74 41.29
CA LYS A 142 11.13 -19.91 42.46
C LYS A 142 12.59 -19.61 42.14
N THR A 143 13.05 -19.99 40.95
CA THR A 143 14.45 -19.79 40.54
C THR A 143 14.64 -18.55 39.67
N ASN A 144 13.54 -17.91 39.26
CA ASN A 144 13.53 -16.75 38.36
C ASN A 144 14.30 -17.03 37.05
N ARG A 145 14.20 -18.27 36.56
CA ARG A 145 14.90 -18.75 35.37
C ARG A 145 13.98 -19.64 34.54
N TYR A 146 14.23 -19.62 33.22
CA TYR A 146 13.65 -20.56 32.28
C TYR A 146 14.49 -21.84 32.33
N GLU A 147 14.04 -22.85 33.07
CA GLU A 147 14.76 -24.11 33.25
C GLU A 147 14.21 -25.17 32.29
N VAL A 148 15.03 -25.52 31.29
CA VAL A 148 14.67 -26.46 30.22
C VAL A 148 14.90 -27.92 30.63
N GLN A 149 15.74 -28.26 31.62
CA GLN A 149 16.20 -29.65 31.73
C GLN A 149 15.24 -30.58 32.50
N ASP A 150 14.82 -30.23 33.72
CA ASP A 150 13.92 -31.11 34.49
C ASP A 150 12.45 -30.81 34.21
N ASN A 151 12.11 -29.53 34.04
CA ASN A 151 10.75 -29.12 33.70
C ASN A 151 10.39 -29.34 32.24
N LEU A 152 11.31 -29.39 31.25
CA LEU A 152 10.90 -29.73 29.89
C LEU A 152 10.77 -31.24 29.72
N GLN A 153 11.56 -32.10 30.34
CA GLN A 153 11.23 -33.55 30.33
C GLN A 153 9.96 -33.84 31.14
N TYR A 154 9.76 -33.19 32.29
CA TYR A 154 8.52 -33.31 33.06
C TYR A 154 7.33 -32.66 32.34
N PHE A 155 7.45 -31.50 31.71
CA PHE A 155 6.40 -30.84 30.92
C PHE A 155 6.16 -31.55 29.58
N TYR A 156 7.18 -32.02 28.89
CA TYR A 156 6.99 -32.78 27.65
C TYR A 156 6.35 -34.13 27.96
N LYS A 157 6.74 -34.80 29.06
CA LYS A 157 6.18 -36.10 29.48
C LYS A 157 4.82 -35.96 30.19
N HIS A 158 4.61 -34.98 31.07
CA HIS A 158 3.36 -34.74 31.83
C HIS A 158 2.39 -33.70 31.21
N HIS A 159 2.85 -32.77 30.35
CA HIS A 159 2.05 -31.65 29.82
C HIS A 159 2.02 -31.53 28.29
N ILE A 160 2.80 -32.27 27.50
CA ILE A 160 2.66 -32.36 26.03
C ILE A 160 2.27 -33.78 25.61
N LEU A 161 2.97 -34.81 26.08
CA LEU A 161 2.60 -36.23 25.91
C LEU A 161 1.42 -36.60 26.82
N GLN A 162 1.44 -36.18 28.09
CA GLN A 162 0.27 -36.28 28.98
C GLN A 162 -0.42 -34.94 29.24
N ALA A 163 -0.23 -33.91 28.38
CA ALA A 163 -1.12 -32.73 28.36
C ALA A 163 -2.52 -33.24 28.58
N SER A 164 -3.13 -32.94 29.74
CA SER A 164 -4.47 -33.45 29.99
C SER A 164 -5.26 -33.04 28.77
N THR A 165 -5.95 -34.01 28.16
CA THR A 165 -6.49 -33.86 26.81
C THR A 165 -7.25 -32.52 26.69
N ARG A 166 -7.79 -32.05 27.82
CA ARG A 166 -8.35 -30.72 28.12
C ARG A 166 -7.52 -29.51 27.64
N VAL A 167 -6.20 -29.43 27.82
CA VAL A 167 -5.43 -28.23 27.41
C VAL A 167 -5.36 -28.12 25.88
N LYS A 168 -4.98 -29.21 25.20
CA LYS A 168 -4.97 -29.27 23.73
C LYS A 168 -6.33 -28.95 23.15
N GLN A 169 -7.37 -29.41 23.84
CA GLN A 169 -8.75 -29.18 23.47
C GLN A 169 -9.21 -27.74 23.67
N ASN A 170 -8.88 -27.12 24.80
CA ASN A 170 -9.22 -25.73 25.06
C ASN A 170 -8.55 -24.82 24.03
N VAL A 171 -7.31 -25.11 23.65
CA VAL A 171 -6.62 -24.40 22.57
C VAL A 171 -7.34 -24.60 21.23
N ALA A 172 -7.68 -25.84 20.87
CA ALA A 172 -8.39 -26.14 19.62
C ALA A 172 -9.78 -25.47 19.57
N LEU A 173 -10.55 -25.53 20.66
CA LEU A 173 -11.84 -24.89 20.80
C LEU A 173 -11.72 -23.36 20.70
N THR A 174 -10.70 -22.78 21.35
CA THR A 174 -10.44 -21.34 21.28
C THR A 174 -10.08 -20.91 19.85
N LEU A 175 -9.23 -21.66 19.17
CA LEU A 175 -8.89 -21.40 17.76
C LEU A 175 -10.11 -21.51 16.85
N LEU A 176 -10.97 -22.51 17.07
CA LEU A 176 -12.21 -22.67 16.32
C LEU A 176 -13.19 -21.52 16.57
N LEU A 177 -13.29 -21.04 17.82
CA LEU A 177 -14.13 -19.90 18.17
C LEU A 177 -13.59 -18.58 17.60
N LEU A 178 -12.27 -18.39 17.59
CA LEU A 178 -11.64 -17.24 16.93
C LEU A 178 -11.85 -17.29 15.41
N LEU A 179 -11.74 -18.46 14.80
CA LEU A 179 -12.00 -18.66 13.37
C LEU A 179 -13.47 -18.37 13.04
N SER A 180 -14.41 -18.86 13.84
CA SER A 180 -15.84 -18.62 13.60
C SER A 180 -16.18 -17.12 13.74
N LEU A 181 -15.66 -16.44 14.77
CA LEU A 181 -15.80 -14.99 14.92
C LEU A 181 -15.19 -14.21 13.76
N TYR A 182 -14.02 -14.63 13.27
CA TYR A 182 -13.37 -14.02 12.11
C TYR A 182 -14.26 -14.13 10.86
N LEU A 183 -14.82 -15.31 10.58
CA LEU A 183 -15.72 -15.50 9.43
C LEU A 183 -17.00 -14.67 9.58
N VAL A 184 -17.58 -14.63 10.78
CA VAL A 184 -18.76 -13.80 11.09
C VAL A 184 -18.47 -12.32 10.81
N LEU A 185 -17.32 -11.82 11.26
CA LEU A 185 -16.88 -10.45 11.02
C LEU A 185 -16.76 -10.19 9.51
N CYS A 186 -15.97 -11.00 8.79
CA CYS A 186 -15.75 -10.85 7.35
C CYS A 186 -17.06 -10.79 6.56
N VAL A 187 -18.03 -11.64 6.90
CA VAL A 187 -19.30 -11.72 6.17
C VAL A 187 -20.23 -10.56 6.51
N THR A 188 -20.22 -10.09 7.77
CA THR A 188 -20.97 -8.89 8.18
C THR A 188 -20.53 -7.65 7.41
N ILE A 189 -19.24 -7.59 7.05
CA ILE A 189 -18.66 -6.54 6.22
C ILE A 189 -18.95 -6.76 4.73
N ALA A 190 -18.88 -8.02 4.28
CA ALA A 190 -19.00 -8.35 2.87
C ALA A 190 -20.43 -8.17 2.32
N ILE A 191 -21.46 -8.42 3.12
CA ILE A 191 -22.85 -8.33 2.66
C ILE A 191 -23.26 -6.91 2.27
N PRO A 192 -23.07 -5.88 3.12
CA PRO A 192 -23.37 -4.51 2.73
C PRO A 192 -22.63 -4.10 1.46
N TYR A 193 -21.35 -4.52 1.32
CA TYR A 193 -20.55 -4.26 0.12
C TYR A 193 -21.19 -4.82 -1.14
N ILE A 194 -21.54 -6.12 -1.12
CA ILE A 194 -22.08 -6.82 -2.28
C ILE A 194 -23.48 -6.28 -2.61
N ASN A 195 -24.33 -6.05 -1.60
CA ASN A 195 -25.66 -5.50 -1.80
C ASN A 195 -25.60 -4.10 -2.41
N TYR A 196 -24.69 -3.25 -1.92
CA TYR A 196 -24.46 -1.92 -2.47
C TYR A 196 -24.03 -2.02 -3.95
N ASN A 197 -23.03 -2.84 -4.26
CA ASN A 197 -22.55 -3.02 -5.63
C ASN A 197 -23.58 -3.63 -6.59
N GLN A 198 -24.51 -4.45 -6.10
CA GLN A 198 -25.61 -5.00 -6.90
C GLN A 198 -26.71 -3.96 -7.14
N ALA A 199 -27.05 -3.16 -6.12
CA ALA A 199 -28.05 -2.09 -6.23
C ALA A 199 -27.61 -0.99 -7.21
N ASP A 200 -26.32 -0.64 -7.17
CA ASP A 200 -25.71 0.38 -8.04
C ASP A 200 -25.52 -0.11 -9.49
N GLY A 201 -25.88 -1.35 -9.79
CA GLY A 201 -25.94 -1.86 -11.16
C GLY A 201 -26.89 -1.08 -12.09
N ARG A 202 -27.75 -0.22 -11.52
CA ARG A 202 -28.64 0.74 -12.19
C ARG A 202 -28.03 2.14 -12.40
N ALA A 203 -26.86 2.43 -11.80
CA ALA A 203 -26.11 3.62 -12.17
C ALA A 203 -25.72 3.48 -13.64
N ASP A 204 -26.27 4.40 -14.42
CA ASP A 204 -26.44 4.29 -15.84
C ASP A 204 -25.12 3.95 -16.53
N SER A 205 -25.19 2.92 -17.37
CA SER A 205 -24.20 2.55 -18.37
C SER A 205 -23.90 3.64 -19.40
N SER A 206 -24.25 4.90 -19.17
CA SER A 206 -23.73 6.07 -19.87
C SER A 206 -22.22 6.15 -19.58
N ARG A 207 -21.38 5.44 -20.33
CA ARG A 207 -20.81 5.98 -21.56
C ARG A 207 -20.08 7.30 -21.37
N THR A 208 -19.54 7.61 -20.20
CA THR A 208 -18.28 8.36 -20.17
C THR A 208 -17.18 7.39 -20.58
N TRP A 209 -17.16 7.09 -21.88
CA TRP A 209 -15.99 6.58 -22.55
C TRP A 209 -14.85 7.50 -22.16
N LEU A 210 -13.78 6.88 -21.69
CA LEU A 210 -12.54 7.51 -21.28
C LEU A 210 -12.11 8.53 -22.36
N GLN A 211 -12.40 9.82 -22.16
CA GLN A 211 -11.86 10.89 -22.99
C GLN A 211 -10.46 11.23 -22.48
N LEU A 212 -9.53 10.26 -22.54
CA LEU A 212 -8.12 10.60 -22.39
C LEU A 212 -7.74 11.44 -23.61
N ASN A 213 -7.76 12.74 -23.44
CA ASN A 213 -7.35 13.66 -24.48
C ASN A 213 -5.87 13.90 -24.32
N VAL A 214 -5.07 13.27 -25.19
CA VAL A 214 -3.71 13.73 -25.39
C VAL A 214 -3.81 15.14 -25.96
N ALA A 215 -3.19 16.12 -25.30
CA ALA A 215 -3.27 17.53 -25.69
C ALA A 215 -3.01 17.69 -27.20
N ASN A 216 -3.77 18.59 -27.84
CA ASN A 216 -3.65 18.82 -29.27
C ASN A 216 -2.25 19.38 -29.59
N GLY A 217 -1.36 18.52 -30.11
CA GLY A 217 0.07 18.81 -30.32
C GLY A 217 0.34 19.96 -31.29
N SER A 218 -0.67 20.41 -32.04
CA SER A 218 -0.56 21.53 -32.97
C SER A 218 -0.14 22.85 -32.32
N LYS A 219 -0.48 23.08 -31.04
CA LYS A 219 -0.06 24.30 -30.31
C LYS A 219 1.41 24.29 -29.87
N LEU A 220 2.07 23.13 -29.91
CA LEU A 220 3.43 22.95 -29.43
C LEU A 220 4.46 22.96 -30.56
N LEU A 221 4.04 22.84 -31.82
CA LEU A 221 4.95 22.86 -32.98
C LEU A 221 5.76 24.16 -33.04
N LEU A 222 7.08 24.01 -33.11
CA LEU A 222 8.00 25.12 -33.37
C LEU A 222 8.24 25.25 -34.88
N ASN A 223 7.97 26.45 -35.43
CA ASN A 223 8.29 26.80 -36.81
C ASN A 223 9.64 27.53 -36.89
N THR A 224 10.52 27.09 -37.80
CA THR A 224 11.83 27.69 -38.07
C THR A 224 11.80 28.82 -39.10
N GLU A 225 10.65 29.17 -39.69
CA GLU A 225 10.58 30.24 -40.69
C GLU A 225 10.99 31.60 -40.17
N ARG A 226 10.62 31.93 -38.92
CA ARG A 226 11.05 33.18 -38.28
C ARG A 226 12.57 33.30 -38.23
N PHE A 227 13.25 32.19 -37.97
CA PHE A 227 14.70 32.12 -37.97
C PHE A 227 15.30 32.45 -39.35
N LYS A 228 14.75 31.86 -40.41
CA LYS A 228 15.22 32.11 -41.78
C LYS A 228 15.02 33.58 -42.16
N LEU A 229 13.92 34.20 -41.74
CA LEU A 229 13.62 35.60 -42.02
C LEU A 229 14.59 36.55 -41.30
N ASP A 230 14.81 36.35 -40.00
CA ASP A 230 15.65 37.23 -39.20
C ASP A 230 17.12 37.15 -39.61
N SER A 231 17.62 35.95 -39.96
CA SER A 231 18.98 35.79 -40.52
C SER A 231 19.13 36.41 -41.91
N ALA A 232 18.10 36.32 -42.77
CA ALA A 232 18.11 36.95 -44.09
C ALA A 232 18.21 38.48 -44.01
N ASN A 233 17.51 39.11 -43.05
CA ASN A 233 17.55 40.55 -42.82
C ASN A 233 18.96 41.06 -42.47
N VAL A 234 19.72 40.28 -41.68
CA VAL A 234 21.13 40.60 -41.40
C VAL A 234 21.92 40.58 -42.70
N PHE A 235 21.88 39.49 -43.45
CA PHE A 235 22.63 39.39 -44.71
C PHE A 235 22.24 40.45 -45.75
N GLN A 236 20.98 40.87 -45.77
CA GLN A 236 20.51 41.94 -46.63
C GLN A 236 21.23 43.27 -46.31
N LYS A 237 21.31 43.68 -45.04
CA LYS A 237 22.02 44.91 -44.65
C LYS A 237 23.49 44.91 -45.08
N PHE A 238 24.16 43.77 -45.03
CA PHE A 238 25.55 43.66 -45.47
C PHE A 238 25.69 43.79 -47.00
N ARG A 239 24.73 43.25 -47.76
CA ARG A 239 24.71 43.32 -49.23
C ARG A 239 24.39 44.71 -49.77
N GLU A 240 23.67 45.52 -49.01
CA GLU A 240 23.30 46.89 -49.40
C GLU A 240 24.48 47.87 -49.32
N GLN A 241 25.63 47.47 -48.75
CA GLN A 241 26.81 48.33 -48.70
C GLN A 241 27.57 48.36 -50.04
N ASP A 242 27.90 49.59 -50.45
CA ASP A 242 28.67 49.85 -51.67
C ASP A 242 30.17 49.61 -51.42
N VAL A 243 30.55 48.33 -51.46
CA VAL A 243 31.92 47.84 -51.24
C VAL A 243 32.91 48.40 -52.28
N SER A 244 32.42 48.90 -53.41
CA SER A 244 33.24 49.44 -54.50
C SER A 244 34.02 50.70 -54.11
N LYS A 245 33.56 51.39 -53.05
CA LYS A 245 34.23 52.59 -52.49
C LYS A 245 35.43 52.28 -51.61
N LEU A 246 35.64 51.01 -51.25
CA LEU A 246 36.78 50.57 -50.44
C LEU A 246 38.01 50.34 -51.33
N SER A 247 39.21 50.51 -50.76
CA SER A 247 40.46 50.13 -51.45
C SER A 247 40.52 48.62 -51.70
N PRO A 248 41.34 48.13 -52.66
CA PRO A 248 41.43 46.69 -52.93
C PRO A 248 41.75 45.84 -51.70
N SER A 249 42.68 46.28 -50.85
CA SER A 249 43.02 45.59 -49.59
C SER A 249 41.85 45.56 -48.60
N ALA A 250 41.09 46.66 -48.50
CA ALA A 250 39.91 46.72 -47.65
C ALA A 250 38.75 45.85 -48.18
N GLN A 251 38.60 45.74 -49.50
CA GLN A 251 37.64 44.81 -50.12
C GLN A 251 37.97 43.35 -49.80
N GLU A 252 39.25 42.97 -49.85
CA GLU A 252 39.67 41.61 -49.52
C GLU A 252 39.36 41.25 -48.06
N ILE A 253 39.68 42.15 -47.12
CA ILE A 253 39.40 41.97 -45.69
C ILE A 253 37.89 41.92 -45.43
N PHE A 254 37.12 42.77 -46.10
CA PHE A 254 35.67 42.76 -46.05
C PHE A 254 35.12 41.40 -46.49
N ILE A 255 35.55 40.89 -47.65
CA ILE A 255 35.10 39.60 -48.18
C ILE A 255 35.47 38.46 -47.22
N HIS A 256 36.66 38.48 -46.64
CA HIS A 256 37.10 37.48 -45.67
C HIS A 256 36.19 37.44 -44.44
N ASN A 257 35.99 38.60 -43.81
CA ASN A 257 35.14 38.76 -42.63
C ASN A 257 33.68 38.42 -42.91
N PHE A 258 33.16 38.84 -44.08
CA PHE A 258 31.80 38.54 -44.49
C PHE A 258 31.57 37.03 -44.66
N LYS A 259 32.52 36.31 -45.27
CA LYS A 259 32.48 34.84 -45.35
C LYS A 259 32.51 34.19 -43.96
N GLY A 260 33.34 34.70 -43.05
CA GLY A 260 33.39 34.23 -41.66
C GLY A 260 32.06 34.43 -40.93
N LEU A 261 31.42 35.59 -41.11
CA LEU A 261 30.09 35.88 -40.57
C LEU A 261 29.01 34.97 -41.16
N GLN A 262 29.00 34.78 -42.48
CA GLN A 262 28.09 33.85 -43.16
C GLN A 262 28.23 32.43 -42.60
N HIS A 263 29.46 31.97 -42.41
CA HIS A 263 29.73 30.67 -41.82
C HIS A 263 29.22 30.57 -40.37
N SER A 264 29.48 31.58 -39.53
CA SER A 264 29.05 31.63 -38.13
C SER A 264 27.52 31.66 -37.97
N LEU A 265 26.82 32.52 -38.72
CA LEU A 265 25.36 32.56 -38.70
C LEU A 265 24.76 31.29 -39.31
N GLY A 266 25.39 30.72 -40.34
CA GLY A 266 25.00 29.44 -40.94
C GLY A 266 25.13 28.27 -39.97
N SER A 267 26.22 28.18 -39.19
CA SER A 267 26.39 27.12 -38.21
C SER A 267 25.41 27.24 -37.04
N LYS A 268 25.14 28.45 -36.55
CA LYS A 268 24.09 28.73 -35.55
C LYS A 268 22.69 28.38 -36.07
N SER A 269 22.42 28.65 -37.34
CA SER A 269 21.19 28.22 -38.02
C SER A 269 21.02 26.71 -38.02
N ILE A 270 22.06 25.99 -38.44
CA ILE A 270 22.06 24.53 -38.43
C ILE A 270 21.82 24.02 -37.01
N TYR A 271 22.47 24.61 -36.00
CA TYR A 271 22.28 24.25 -34.59
C TYR A 271 20.83 24.42 -34.12
N ILE A 272 20.23 25.60 -34.32
CA ILE A 272 18.83 25.85 -33.93
C ILE A 272 17.87 24.94 -34.70
N ASN A 273 18.09 24.74 -36.00
CA ASN A 273 17.27 23.81 -36.80
C ASN A 273 17.37 22.37 -36.27
N ASN A 274 18.56 21.94 -35.84
CA ASN A 274 18.75 20.64 -35.22
C ASN A 274 18.01 20.53 -33.88
N LEU A 275 18.05 21.58 -33.03
CA LEU A 275 17.28 21.61 -31.78
C LEU A 275 15.77 21.56 -32.03
N VAL A 276 15.27 22.30 -33.01
CA VAL A 276 13.84 22.28 -33.37
C VAL A 276 13.45 20.91 -33.94
N ALA A 277 14.28 20.30 -34.78
CA ALA A 277 14.04 18.96 -35.29
C ALA A 277 14.03 17.91 -34.17
N GLN A 278 14.95 18.01 -33.19
CA GLN A 278 14.96 17.16 -32.01
C GLN A 278 13.71 17.36 -31.17
N TYR A 279 13.32 18.60 -30.90
CA TYR A 279 12.09 18.93 -30.19
C TYR A 279 10.86 18.34 -30.87
N ASN A 280 10.72 18.52 -32.18
CA ASN A 280 9.58 17.99 -32.94
C ASN A 280 9.56 16.46 -32.93
N ARG A 281 10.72 15.79 -32.95
CA ARG A 281 10.81 14.34 -32.79
C ARG A 281 10.37 13.90 -31.39
N SER A 282 10.85 14.58 -30.34
CA SER A 282 10.43 14.31 -28.96
C SER A 282 8.93 14.55 -28.75
N LEU A 283 8.36 15.57 -29.41
CA LEU A 283 6.91 15.80 -29.41
C LEU A 283 6.15 14.66 -30.09
N ASP A 284 6.62 14.17 -31.24
CA ASP A 284 6.02 13.05 -31.95
C ASP A 284 6.10 11.73 -31.15
N GLU A 285 7.24 11.46 -30.51
CA GLU A 285 7.42 10.33 -29.59
C GLU A 285 6.48 10.43 -28.38
N TYR A 286 6.31 11.63 -27.81
CA TYR A 286 5.36 11.88 -26.74
C TYR A 286 3.92 11.60 -27.18
N LEU A 287 3.49 12.11 -28.34
CA LEU A 287 2.14 11.89 -28.85
C LEU A 287 1.89 10.41 -29.16
N THR A 288 2.85 9.75 -29.81
CA THR A 288 2.78 8.33 -30.17
C THR A 288 2.74 7.43 -28.93
N SER A 289 3.62 7.69 -27.96
CA SER A 289 3.66 6.93 -26.70
C SER A 289 2.42 7.18 -25.85
N GLY A 290 1.90 8.42 -25.82
CA GLY A 290 0.65 8.78 -25.15
C GLY A 290 -0.56 8.04 -25.73
N ASN A 291 -0.68 8.03 -27.07
CA ASN A 291 -1.74 7.29 -27.77
C ASN A 291 -1.63 5.78 -27.54
N THR A 292 -0.41 5.22 -27.59
CA THR A 292 -0.18 3.79 -27.33
C THR A 292 -0.55 3.43 -25.89
N LYS A 293 -0.16 4.26 -24.91
CA LYS A 293 -0.48 4.05 -23.50
C LYS A 293 -1.99 4.16 -23.26
N LYS A 294 -2.66 5.16 -23.85
CA LYS A 294 -4.12 5.29 -23.83
C LYS A 294 -4.80 4.01 -24.34
N ALA A 295 -4.43 3.53 -25.53
CA ALA A 295 -5.01 2.32 -26.10
C ALA A 295 -4.80 1.08 -25.22
N ALA A 296 -3.62 0.95 -24.59
CA ALA A 296 -3.33 -0.12 -23.66
C ALA A 296 -4.20 -0.05 -22.39
N LEU A 297 -4.36 1.14 -21.80
CA LEU A 297 -5.21 1.36 -20.63
C LEU A 297 -6.69 1.09 -20.94
N GLU A 298 -7.19 1.54 -22.10
CA GLU A 298 -8.54 1.23 -22.56
C GLU A 298 -8.75 -0.27 -22.75
N SER A 299 -7.78 -0.98 -23.31
CA SER A 299 -7.82 -2.45 -23.45
C SER A 299 -7.88 -3.14 -22.09
N LYS A 300 -7.03 -2.72 -21.14
CA LYS A 300 -7.02 -3.26 -19.78
C LYS A 300 -8.35 -3.05 -19.07
N LEU A 301 -8.96 -1.87 -19.24
CA LEU A 301 -10.26 -1.55 -18.67
C LEU A 301 -11.40 -2.35 -19.30
N ARG A 302 -11.37 -2.56 -20.63
CA ARG A 302 -12.35 -3.40 -21.35
C ARG A 302 -12.32 -4.86 -20.87
N ASN A 303 -11.13 -5.35 -20.52
CA ASN A 303 -10.91 -6.72 -20.06
C ASN A 303 -10.95 -6.87 -18.53
N TYR A 304 -11.25 -5.81 -17.78
CA TYR A 304 -11.28 -5.86 -16.32
C TYR A 304 -12.48 -6.68 -15.84
N SER A 305 -12.21 -7.75 -15.10
CA SER A 305 -13.21 -8.72 -14.63
C SER A 305 -13.87 -8.36 -13.29
N GLY A 306 -13.42 -7.29 -12.63
CA GLY A 306 -14.00 -6.85 -11.36
C GLY A 306 -15.40 -6.25 -11.51
N GLY A 307 -16.09 -6.08 -10.38
CA GLY A 307 -17.43 -5.47 -10.37
C GLY A 307 -17.42 -4.03 -10.94
N LYS A 308 -18.56 -3.57 -11.47
CA LYS A 308 -18.70 -2.23 -12.11
C LYS A 308 -18.11 -1.08 -11.28
N ARG A 309 -18.30 -1.10 -9.96
CA ARG A 309 -17.74 -0.09 -9.05
C ARG A 309 -16.21 -0.11 -9.03
N LEU A 310 -15.60 -1.29 -8.90
CA LEU A 310 -14.14 -1.42 -8.91
C LEU A 310 -13.57 -1.04 -10.28
N GLN A 311 -14.29 -1.37 -11.35
CA GLN A 311 -13.94 -0.92 -12.70
C GLN A 311 -13.94 0.61 -12.79
N TYR A 312 -14.94 1.27 -12.20
CA TYR A 312 -15.05 2.74 -12.14
C TYR A 312 -13.95 3.38 -11.27
N GLU A 313 -13.71 2.85 -10.07
CA GLU A 313 -12.60 3.31 -9.22
C GLU A 313 -11.25 3.10 -9.91
N TYR A 314 -11.06 1.98 -10.60
CA TYR A 314 -9.83 1.73 -11.35
C TYR A 314 -9.68 2.70 -12.51
N PHE A 315 -10.78 2.95 -13.23
CA PHE A 315 -10.86 3.97 -14.27
C PHE A 315 -10.42 5.34 -13.76
N GLN A 316 -10.94 5.80 -12.62
CA GLN A 316 -10.57 7.10 -12.04
C GLN A 316 -9.07 7.15 -11.73
N ARG A 317 -8.53 6.11 -11.08
CA ARG A 317 -7.09 6.02 -10.79
C ARG A 317 -6.24 6.06 -12.06
N LEU A 318 -6.68 5.38 -13.12
CA LEU A 318 -5.99 5.39 -14.42
C LEU A 318 -6.06 6.74 -15.12
N GLN A 319 -7.21 7.43 -15.03
CA GLN A 319 -7.39 8.76 -15.59
C GLN A 319 -6.49 9.77 -14.88
N ASP A 320 -6.54 9.83 -13.55
CA ASP A 320 -5.70 10.74 -12.75
C ASP A 320 -4.21 10.51 -13.02
N TYR A 321 -3.80 9.24 -13.12
CA TYR A 321 -2.44 8.87 -13.49
C TYR A 321 -2.08 9.39 -14.88
N PHE A 322 -2.93 9.16 -15.88
CA PHE A 322 -2.66 9.56 -17.25
C PHE A 322 -2.59 11.09 -17.39
N ASP A 323 -3.52 11.81 -16.77
CA ASP A 323 -3.58 13.27 -16.79
C ASP A 323 -2.36 13.88 -16.07
N THR A 324 -1.95 13.29 -14.95
CA THR A 324 -0.74 13.72 -14.22
C THR A 324 0.52 13.51 -15.05
N GLU A 325 0.66 12.34 -15.68
CA GLU A 325 1.82 12.05 -16.54
C GLU A 325 1.84 12.97 -17.77
N LEU A 326 0.71 13.15 -18.46
CA LEU A 326 0.60 14.09 -19.58
C LEU A 326 0.96 15.52 -19.16
N GLY A 327 0.43 16.00 -18.04
CA GLY A 327 0.72 17.34 -17.52
C GLY A 327 2.20 17.53 -17.19
N SER A 328 2.83 16.55 -16.55
CA SER A 328 4.27 16.58 -16.27
C SER A 328 5.09 16.66 -17.56
N ARG A 329 4.72 15.87 -18.58
CA ARG A 329 5.41 15.86 -19.87
C ARG A 329 5.18 17.13 -20.69
N GLU A 330 4.00 17.73 -20.62
CA GLU A 330 3.70 18.99 -21.30
C GLU A 330 4.53 20.15 -20.71
N ILE A 331 4.66 20.22 -19.37
CA ILE A 331 5.50 21.23 -18.69
C ILE A 331 6.96 21.09 -19.13
N GLU A 332 7.44 19.84 -19.17
CA GLU A 332 8.75 19.45 -19.65
C GLU A 332 9.01 19.93 -21.09
N LEU A 333 8.10 19.62 -22.03
CA LEU A 333 8.18 20.08 -23.42
C LEU A 333 8.11 21.60 -23.53
N LYS A 334 7.24 22.28 -22.77
CA LYS A 334 7.20 23.76 -22.74
C LYS A 334 8.50 24.36 -22.23
N SER A 335 9.13 23.74 -21.24
CA SER A 335 10.43 24.20 -20.74
C SER A 335 11.53 24.04 -21.79
N PHE A 336 11.48 22.97 -22.61
CA PHE A 336 12.41 22.79 -23.71
C PHE A 336 12.14 23.79 -24.84
N GLN A 337 10.88 23.99 -25.21
CA GLN A 337 10.46 25.01 -26.17
C GLN A 337 10.95 26.41 -25.76
N TYR A 338 10.72 26.80 -24.50
CA TYR A 338 11.16 28.07 -23.95
C TYR A 338 12.67 28.24 -24.05
N ARG A 339 13.46 27.20 -23.78
CA ARG A 339 14.92 27.25 -23.93
C ARG A 339 15.35 27.43 -25.37
N ILE A 340 14.73 26.73 -26.33
CA ILE A 340 15.01 26.92 -27.76
C ILE A 340 14.71 28.36 -28.18
N LEU A 341 13.60 28.93 -27.71
CA LEU A 341 13.24 30.33 -27.99
C LEU A 341 14.20 31.31 -27.33
N ASN A 342 14.63 31.05 -26.10
CA ASN A 342 15.63 31.88 -25.42
C ASN A 342 17.00 31.79 -26.12
N ASP A 343 17.42 30.59 -26.52
CA ASP A 343 18.64 30.40 -27.33
C ASP A 343 18.50 31.13 -28.66
N TYR A 344 17.33 31.07 -29.30
CA TYR A 344 17.04 31.84 -30.51
C TYR A 344 17.18 33.35 -30.30
N ASP A 345 16.50 33.92 -29.30
CA ASP A 345 16.54 35.36 -29.01
C ASP A 345 17.96 35.80 -28.65
N ASN A 346 18.67 34.98 -27.87
CA ASN A 346 20.06 35.25 -27.52
C ASN A 346 21.00 35.12 -28.72
N TYR A 347 20.89 34.09 -29.55
CA TYR A 347 21.84 33.80 -30.63
C TYR A 347 21.58 34.54 -31.93
N ILE A 348 20.32 34.82 -32.24
CA ILE A 348 19.92 35.46 -33.49
C ILE A 348 19.59 36.91 -33.23
N ALA A 349 18.57 37.22 -32.43
CA ALA A 349 18.15 38.62 -32.29
C ALA A 349 19.25 39.50 -31.67
N ASN A 350 19.83 39.06 -30.55
CA ASN A 350 20.85 39.86 -29.86
C ASN A 350 22.17 39.89 -30.63
N TYR A 351 22.68 38.76 -31.14
CA TYR A 351 23.92 38.80 -31.93
C TYR A 351 23.73 39.46 -33.29
N ALA A 352 22.60 39.28 -33.99
CA ALA A 352 22.35 39.99 -35.25
C ALA A 352 22.46 41.49 -35.05
N ASN A 353 21.80 42.01 -34.01
CA ASN A 353 21.85 43.43 -33.67
C ASN A 353 23.27 43.84 -33.25
N TYR A 354 23.97 43.01 -32.49
CA TYR A 354 25.38 43.24 -32.16
C TYR A 354 26.28 43.29 -33.40
N TYR A 355 26.16 42.32 -34.31
CA TYR A 355 26.88 42.26 -35.58
C TYR A 355 26.62 43.49 -36.44
N ILE A 356 25.35 43.94 -36.53
CA ILE A 356 25.00 45.18 -37.22
C ILE A 356 25.69 46.38 -36.56
N SER A 357 25.71 46.44 -35.22
CA SER A 357 26.33 47.57 -34.52
C SER A 357 27.86 47.65 -34.71
N ILE A 358 28.57 46.53 -34.59
CA ILE A 358 30.03 46.49 -34.80
C ILE A 358 30.42 46.56 -36.28
N TYR A 359 29.48 46.32 -37.20
CA TYR A 359 29.73 46.39 -38.62
C TYR A 359 29.95 47.82 -39.10
N ASP A 360 29.18 48.78 -38.61
CA ASP A 360 29.36 50.20 -38.95
C ASP A 360 30.75 50.70 -38.50
N ASP A 361 31.20 50.25 -37.33
CA ASP A 361 32.56 50.50 -36.83
C ASP A 361 33.62 49.86 -37.73
N PHE A 362 33.42 48.60 -38.13
CA PHE A 362 34.30 47.88 -39.04
C PHE A 362 34.44 48.57 -40.41
N ILE A 363 33.33 48.99 -41.02
CA ILE A 363 33.36 49.74 -42.29
C ILE A 363 34.11 51.06 -42.14
N THR A 364 33.88 51.77 -41.03
CA THR A 364 34.59 53.02 -40.72
C THR A 364 36.10 52.80 -40.58
N GLU A 365 36.53 51.70 -39.95
CA GLU A 365 37.95 51.34 -39.86
C GLU A 365 38.54 50.96 -41.23
N LEU A 366 37.81 50.21 -42.05
CA LEU A 366 38.24 49.86 -43.41
C LEU A 366 38.41 51.10 -44.31
N GLN A 367 37.51 52.08 -44.21
CA GLN A 367 37.61 53.34 -44.96
C GLN A 367 38.85 54.15 -44.59
N LYS A 368 39.26 54.12 -43.32
CA LYS A 368 40.47 54.82 -42.84
C LYS A 368 41.77 54.19 -43.34
N LEU A 369 41.74 52.93 -43.77
CA LEU A 369 42.93 52.18 -44.16
C LEU A 369 43.59 52.72 -45.44
N GLY A 370 42.79 53.26 -46.38
CA GLY A 370 43.28 53.68 -47.69
C GLY A 370 44.07 52.57 -48.38
N ASN A 371 45.28 52.88 -48.86
CA ASN A 371 46.20 51.91 -49.48
C ASN A 371 47.22 51.31 -48.50
N ALA A 372 47.10 51.57 -47.19
CA ALA A 372 48.03 51.03 -46.20
C ALA A 372 47.87 49.51 -46.03
N GLN A 373 48.92 48.83 -45.59
CA GLN A 373 48.84 47.42 -45.21
C GLN A 373 47.95 47.28 -43.97
N ALA A 374 47.00 46.35 -44.01
CA ALA A 374 46.06 46.18 -42.93
C ALA A 374 46.66 45.44 -41.72
N PRO A 375 46.36 45.89 -40.49
CA PRO A 375 46.71 45.15 -39.29
C PRO A 375 45.94 43.83 -39.19
N GLN A 376 46.58 42.80 -38.65
CA GLN A 376 46.05 41.42 -38.60
C GLN A 376 44.67 41.31 -37.93
N TYR A 377 44.39 42.13 -36.91
CA TYR A 377 43.12 42.07 -36.19
C TYR A 377 41.89 42.39 -37.07
N LEU A 378 42.09 43.10 -38.18
CA LEU A 378 41.00 43.38 -39.11
C LEU A 378 40.59 42.14 -39.92
N TYR A 379 41.48 41.17 -40.13
CA TYR A 379 41.12 39.91 -40.80
C TYR A 379 40.23 39.03 -39.91
N ASP A 380 40.41 39.09 -38.59
CA ASP A 380 39.66 38.29 -37.62
C ASP A 380 38.63 39.12 -36.83
N TYR A 381 38.21 40.29 -37.36
CA TYR A 381 37.46 41.30 -36.61
C TYR A 381 36.19 40.73 -35.99
N PHE A 382 35.39 40.01 -36.77
CA PHE A 382 34.18 39.38 -36.26
C PHE A 382 34.49 38.15 -35.43
N TYR A 383 35.48 37.34 -35.80
CA TYR A 383 35.80 36.12 -35.09
C TYR A 383 36.21 36.40 -33.64
N VAL A 384 37.13 37.36 -33.43
CA VAL A 384 37.63 37.72 -32.09
C VAL A 384 36.52 38.35 -31.24
N ARG A 385 35.69 39.23 -31.82
CA ARG A 385 34.63 39.92 -31.08
C ARG A 385 33.39 39.08 -30.82
N THR A 386 33.23 37.95 -31.53
CA THR A 386 32.00 37.14 -31.46
C THR A 386 32.24 35.66 -31.19
N ALA A 387 33.45 35.29 -30.76
CA ALA A 387 33.80 33.96 -30.27
C ALA A 387 32.99 33.62 -29.01
N VAL A 388 31.72 33.28 -29.20
CA VAL A 388 30.86 32.70 -28.20
C VAL A 388 30.79 31.23 -28.53
N THR A 389 31.42 30.44 -27.68
CA THR A 389 31.35 28.99 -27.75
C THR A 389 29.88 28.60 -27.67
N PRO A 390 29.31 27.92 -28.69
CA PRO A 390 27.95 27.41 -28.56
C PRO A 390 27.90 26.56 -27.30
N GLY A 391 26.96 26.86 -26.41
CA GLY A 391 26.76 26.08 -25.19
C GLY A 391 26.61 24.61 -25.60
N ASN A 392 27.59 23.78 -25.25
CA ASN A 392 27.68 22.39 -25.68
C ASN A 392 26.70 21.47 -24.94
N THR A 393 25.57 22.03 -24.48
CA THR A 393 24.59 21.28 -23.72
C THR A 393 23.72 20.48 -24.68
N TYR A 394 24.23 19.31 -25.04
CA TYR A 394 23.49 18.27 -25.73
C TYR A 394 22.40 17.73 -24.79
N TYR A 395 21.21 18.29 -24.88
CA TYR A 395 20.06 17.81 -24.11
C TYR A 395 19.43 16.63 -24.85
N ALA A 396 20.02 15.44 -24.68
CA ALA A 396 19.39 14.21 -25.13
C ALA A 396 18.12 13.94 -24.30
N TRP A 397 16.97 14.33 -24.84
CA TRP A 397 15.65 13.91 -24.34
C TRP A 397 15.39 12.46 -24.76
N THR A 398 16.17 11.55 -24.20
CA THR A 398 16.02 10.12 -24.45
C THR A 398 15.58 9.47 -23.15
N ASN A 399 14.27 9.30 -22.98
CA ASN A 399 13.59 8.26 -22.18
C ASN A 399 12.19 8.73 -21.76
N PHE A 400 11.21 8.53 -22.63
CA PHE A 400 9.78 8.61 -22.30
C PHE A 400 9.35 7.38 -21.49
N ASN A 401 9.95 7.19 -20.32
CA ASN A 401 9.54 6.14 -19.40
C ASN A 401 8.33 6.63 -18.62
N TRP A 402 7.18 6.01 -18.86
CA TRP A 402 5.97 6.19 -18.05
C TRP A 402 6.23 5.71 -16.63
N ARG A 403 5.73 6.42 -15.62
CA ARG A 403 5.77 5.92 -14.24
C ARG A 403 5.01 4.59 -14.11
N PRO A 404 5.29 3.76 -13.10
CA PRO A 404 4.52 2.55 -12.86
C PRO A 404 3.02 2.85 -12.77
N GLU A 405 2.20 2.00 -13.40
CA GLU A 405 0.74 2.14 -13.37
C GLU A 405 0.21 2.03 -11.93
N PRO A 406 -0.90 2.70 -11.59
CA PRO A 406 -1.57 2.47 -10.33
C PRO A 406 -2.05 1.02 -10.25
N LYS A 407 -1.96 0.46 -9.05
CA LYS A 407 -2.46 -0.90 -8.77
C LYS A 407 -3.97 -0.93 -8.90
N GLU A 408 -4.48 -2.04 -9.43
CA GLU A 408 -5.91 -2.32 -9.48
C GLU A 408 -6.50 -2.22 -8.06
N PRO A 409 -7.66 -1.56 -7.89
CA PRO A 409 -8.31 -1.46 -6.61
C PRO A 409 -8.72 -2.86 -6.16
N VAL A 410 -8.37 -3.20 -4.93
CA VAL A 410 -8.78 -4.46 -4.31
C VAL A 410 -10.08 -4.20 -3.54
N PRO A 411 -11.14 -5.01 -3.71
CA PRO A 411 -12.37 -4.80 -2.97
C PRO A 411 -12.14 -4.74 -1.45
N GLY A 412 -12.66 -3.69 -0.81
CA GLY A 412 -12.52 -3.45 0.63
C GLY A 412 -11.19 -2.80 1.02
N GLU A 413 -10.32 -2.43 0.07
CA GLU A 413 -9.10 -1.68 0.38
C GLU A 413 -9.40 -0.36 1.10
N GLU A 414 -10.52 0.29 0.78
CA GLU A 414 -10.97 1.53 1.43
C GLU A 414 -11.30 1.37 2.92
N TRP A 415 -11.58 0.15 3.38
CA TRP A 415 -11.86 -0.17 4.79
C TRP A 415 -10.61 -0.56 5.57
N GLY A 416 -9.43 -0.38 4.99
CA GLY A 416 -8.15 -0.70 5.60
C GLY A 416 -8.02 -2.19 5.90
N TRP A 417 -7.59 -2.53 7.10
CA TRP A 417 -7.34 -3.93 7.49
C TRP A 417 -8.61 -4.78 7.50
N ILE A 418 -9.74 -4.15 7.84
CA ILE A 418 -11.04 -4.81 7.94
C ILE A 418 -11.43 -5.37 6.56
N GLY A 419 -11.42 -4.51 5.54
CA GLY A 419 -11.74 -4.96 4.19
C GLY A 419 -10.66 -5.82 3.55
N ARG A 420 -9.36 -5.62 3.82
CA ARG A 420 -8.31 -6.57 3.40
C ARG A 420 -8.56 -7.97 3.95
N SER A 421 -8.99 -8.07 5.21
CA SER A 421 -9.29 -9.36 5.84
C SER A 421 -10.51 -10.04 5.21
N ALA A 422 -11.46 -9.27 4.68
CA ALA A 422 -12.64 -9.77 3.96
C ALA A 422 -12.42 -9.85 2.43
N SER A 423 -11.31 -9.34 1.90
CA SER A 423 -11.09 -9.16 0.45
C SER A 423 -11.17 -10.48 -0.33
N TRP A 424 -10.69 -11.59 0.25
CA TRP A 424 -10.80 -12.93 -0.34
C TRP A 424 -12.25 -13.38 -0.54
N LEU A 425 -13.17 -12.87 0.30
CA LEU A 425 -14.60 -13.11 0.22
C LEU A 425 -15.29 -12.16 -0.78
N LEU A 426 -14.76 -10.95 -0.92
CA LEU A 426 -15.27 -9.91 -1.80
C LEU A 426 -14.83 -10.10 -3.26
N LEU A 427 -13.62 -10.63 -3.49
CA LEU A 427 -12.99 -10.83 -4.81
C LEU A 427 -13.87 -11.64 -5.77
N PRO A 428 -14.48 -12.77 -5.36
CA PRO A 428 -15.38 -13.53 -6.23
C PRO A 428 -16.68 -12.79 -6.60
N ASN A 429 -17.01 -11.69 -5.90
CA ASN A 429 -18.24 -10.91 -6.06
C ASN A 429 -19.52 -11.79 -6.12
N ASN A 430 -19.54 -12.89 -5.35
CA ASN A 430 -20.61 -13.87 -5.36
C ASN A 430 -21.33 -13.87 -4.01
N ALA A 431 -22.56 -13.34 -3.99
CA ALA A 431 -23.39 -13.24 -2.79
C ALA A 431 -23.63 -14.61 -2.13
N ASP A 432 -23.78 -15.67 -2.93
CA ASP A 432 -24.07 -17.01 -2.42
C ASP A 432 -22.87 -17.62 -1.70
N LEU A 433 -21.66 -17.35 -2.20
CA LEU A 433 -20.43 -17.74 -1.52
C LEU A 433 -20.27 -17.00 -0.18
N VAL A 434 -20.56 -15.69 -0.16
CA VAL A 434 -20.51 -14.91 1.09
C VAL A 434 -21.54 -15.42 2.09
N LEU A 435 -22.76 -15.73 1.63
CA LEU A 435 -23.81 -16.32 2.44
C LEU A 435 -23.38 -17.66 3.04
N ILE A 436 -22.90 -18.61 2.22
CA ILE A 436 -22.56 -19.96 2.72
C ILE A 436 -21.40 -19.91 3.73
N ILE A 437 -20.39 -19.06 3.50
CA ILE A 437 -19.28 -18.87 4.45
C ILE A 437 -19.76 -18.22 5.75
N GLY A 438 -20.66 -17.24 5.68
CA GLY A 438 -21.30 -16.64 6.85
C GLY A 438 -22.08 -17.65 7.66
N MET A 439 -22.95 -18.42 6.99
CA MET A 439 -23.73 -19.48 7.62
C MET A 439 -22.82 -20.50 8.28
N PHE A 440 -21.71 -20.89 7.63
CA PHE A 440 -20.72 -21.78 8.23
C PHE A 440 -20.08 -21.18 9.49
N GLY A 441 -19.69 -19.89 9.46
CA GLY A 441 -19.15 -19.18 10.62
C GLY A 441 -20.14 -19.13 11.79
N PHE A 442 -21.39 -18.71 11.55
CA PHE A 442 -22.45 -18.68 12.55
C PHE A 442 -22.83 -20.09 13.05
N GLY A 443 -22.85 -21.09 12.17
CA GLY A 443 -23.11 -22.48 12.50
C GLY A 443 -22.02 -23.07 13.41
N MET A 444 -20.74 -22.83 13.11
CA MET A 444 -19.64 -23.24 13.99
C MET A 444 -19.70 -22.55 15.35
N LEU A 445 -20.00 -21.24 15.38
CA LEU A 445 -20.16 -20.50 16.62
C LEU A 445 -21.31 -21.07 17.47
N GLY A 446 -22.46 -21.33 16.85
CA GLY A 446 -23.62 -21.91 17.53
C GLY A 446 -23.36 -23.32 18.07
N ALA A 447 -22.70 -24.17 17.28
CA ALA A 447 -22.30 -25.50 17.72
C ALA A 447 -21.30 -25.46 18.88
N ALA A 448 -20.33 -24.53 18.86
CA ALA A 448 -19.39 -24.33 19.97
C ALA A 448 -20.10 -23.86 21.25
N ILE A 449 -21.08 -22.95 21.14
CA ILE A 449 -21.91 -22.51 22.28
C ILE A 449 -22.73 -23.68 22.83
N SER A 450 -23.37 -24.49 21.96
CA SER A 450 -24.12 -25.67 22.39
C SER A 450 -23.25 -26.64 23.16
N SER A 451 -22.06 -26.96 22.65
CA SER A 451 -21.11 -27.84 23.33
C SER A 451 -20.69 -27.29 24.70
N TYR A 452 -20.58 -25.97 24.83
CA TYR A 452 -20.26 -25.34 26.11
C TYR A 452 -21.42 -25.39 27.11
N ILE A 453 -22.66 -25.17 26.65
CA ILE A 453 -23.86 -25.16 27.51
C ILE A 453 -24.18 -26.58 28.00
N ASN A 454 -24.24 -27.56 27.10
CA ASN A 454 -24.62 -28.95 27.42
C ASN A 454 -23.60 -29.63 28.36
N ARG A 455 -22.35 -29.13 28.38
CA ARG A 455 -21.29 -29.63 29.28
C ARG A 455 -21.49 -29.31 30.76
N LYS A 456 -22.38 -28.39 31.13
CA LYS A 456 -22.66 -28.13 32.55
C LYS A 456 -23.39 -29.29 33.24
N GLU A 457 -23.97 -30.22 32.48
CA GLU A 457 -24.78 -31.33 33.03
C GLU A 457 -24.05 -32.69 33.05
N GLU A 458 -22.98 -32.89 32.26
CA GLU A 458 -22.23 -34.15 32.19
C GLU A 458 -20.86 -34.05 32.88
N ASP A 459 -20.50 -35.10 33.64
CA ASP A 459 -19.27 -35.19 34.44
C ASP A 459 -18.03 -34.60 33.74
N ALA A 460 -17.33 -33.70 34.44
CA ALA A 460 -16.17 -32.93 33.96
C ALA A 460 -14.98 -33.76 33.41
N ALA A 461 -15.08 -35.10 33.41
CA ALA A 461 -14.09 -36.04 32.94
C ALA A 461 -14.10 -36.28 31.42
N VAL A 462 -15.15 -35.91 30.67
CA VAL A 462 -15.25 -36.26 29.24
C VAL A 462 -14.43 -35.32 28.33
N SER A 463 -13.57 -35.95 27.53
CA SER A 463 -12.54 -35.39 26.64
C SER A 463 -13.10 -34.60 25.45
N TYR A 464 -12.89 -33.28 25.39
CA TYR A 464 -13.36 -32.34 24.35
C TYR A 464 -12.88 -32.62 22.90
N MET A 465 -11.91 -33.53 22.67
CA MET A 465 -11.40 -33.86 21.32
C MET A 465 -12.45 -34.63 20.51
N LYS A 466 -13.30 -35.39 21.20
CA LYS A 466 -14.44 -36.03 20.54
C LYS A 466 -15.47 -35.00 20.05
N ASP A 467 -15.42 -33.77 20.55
CA ASP A 467 -16.45 -32.77 20.22
C ASP A 467 -16.00 -31.80 19.13
N LEU A 468 -14.69 -31.63 18.88
CA LEU A 468 -14.22 -30.64 17.90
C LEU A 468 -14.72 -30.93 16.48
N HIS A 469 -14.54 -32.17 16.01
CA HIS A 469 -15.03 -32.59 14.70
C HIS A 469 -16.55 -32.57 14.65
N VAL A 470 -17.21 -32.86 15.77
CA VAL A 470 -18.67 -32.77 15.92
C VAL A 470 -19.14 -31.32 15.78
N ILE A 471 -18.44 -30.33 16.38
CA ILE A 471 -18.75 -28.90 16.25
C ILE A 471 -18.65 -28.46 14.79
N VAL A 472 -17.55 -28.82 14.10
CA VAL A 472 -17.35 -28.47 12.68
C VAL A 472 -18.43 -29.11 11.81
N VAL A 473 -18.68 -30.41 11.98
CA VAL A 473 -19.70 -31.14 11.19
C VAL A 473 -21.10 -30.61 11.47
N ARG A 474 -21.46 -30.31 12.73
CA ARG A 474 -22.77 -29.73 13.08
C ARG A 474 -22.93 -28.34 12.49
N GLY A 475 -21.92 -27.48 12.62
CA GLY A 475 -21.94 -26.13 12.06
C GLY A 475 -22.05 -26.14 10.53
N PHE A 476 -21.29 -27.00 9.87
CA PHE A 476 -21.34 -27.18 8.41
C PHE A 476 -22.67 -27.78 7.93
N SER A 477 -23.17 -28.79 8.63
CA SER A 477 -24.44 -29.44 8.28
C SER A 477 -25.62 -28.47 8.44
N ALA A 478 -25.65 -27.69 9.52
CA ALA A 478 -26.64 -26.63 9.71
C ALA A 478 -26.58 -25.60 8.57
N ALA A 479 -25.38 -25.16 8.20
CA ALA A 479 -25.19 -24.21 7.10
C ALA A 479 -25.71 -24.76 5.76
N ILE A 480 -25.36 -26.00 5.38
CA ILE A 480 -25.82 -26.63 4.14
C ILE A 480 -27.33 -26.82 4.14
N VAL A 481 -27.89 -27.41 5.19
CA VAL A 481 -29.33 -27.72 5.25
C VAL A 481 -30.15 -26.44 5.14
N ILE A 482 -29.79 -25.39 5.87
CA ILE A 482 -30.51 -24.11 5.82
C ILE A 482 -30.27 -23.42 4.48
N PHE A 483 -29.06 -23.48 3.92
CA PHE A 483 -28.77 -22.89 2.61
C PHE A 483 -29.60 -23.55 1.51
N LEU A 484 -29.63 -24.88 1.46
CA LEU A 484 -30.43 -25.65 0.49
C LEU A 484 -31.94 -25.47 0.72
N ALA A 485 -32.41 -25.49 1.96
CA ALA A 485 -33.82 -25.23 2.27
C ALA A 485 -34.25 -23.83 1.81
N THR A 486 -33.37 -22.84 1.99
CA THR A 486 -33.65 -21.47 1.58
C THR A 486 -33.57 -21.31 0.06
N LYS A 487 -32.47 -21.73 -0.59
CA LYS A 487 -32.29 -21.54 -2.03
C LYS A 487 -33.15 -22.49 -2.86
N GLY A 488 -33.31 -23.74 -2.43
CA GLY A 488 -34.14 -24.74 -3.12
C GLY A 488 -35.62 -24.68 -2.75
N GLY A 489 -35.94 -24.52 -1.46
CA GLY A 489 -37.33 -24.49 -0.99
C GLY A 489 -38.07 -23.20 -1.33
N ILE A 490 -37.43 -22.03 -1.18
CA ILE A 490 -38.05 -20.75 -1.53
C ILE A 490 -38.18 -20.59 -3.05
N ALA A 491 -37.26 -21.18 -3.83
CA ALA A 491 -37.35 -21.14 -5.29
C ALA A 491 -38.61 -21.83 -5.86
N ILE A 492 -39.23 -22.74 -5.10
CA ILE A 492 -40.48 -23.40 -5.52
C ILE A 492 -41.71 -22.51 -5.23
N ILE A 493 -41.64 -21.67 -4.19
CA ILE A 493 -42.81 -20.93 -3.68
C ILE A 493 -42.83 -19.47 -4.18
N ASN A 494 -41.68 -18.88 -4.48
CA ASN A 494 -41.57 -17.45 -4.78
C ASN A 494 -41.06 -17.18 -6.22
N ASN A 495 -41.90 -16.57 -7.05
CA ASN A 495 -41.60 -16.20 -8.45
C ASN A 495 -40.97 -14.79 -8.60
N GLY A 496 -40.58 -14.11 -7.51
CA GLY A 496 -40.06 -12.74 -7.55
C GLY A 496 -38.90 -12.47 -6.58
N SER A 497 -37.73 -12.15 -7.14
CA SER A 497 -36.45 -11.79 -6.50
C SER A 497 -36.05 -12.65 -5.28
N ASN A 498 -35.27 -13.70 -5.56
CA ASN A 498 -34.92 -14.80 -4.64
C ASN A 498 -33.70 -14.54 -3.73
N ASN A 499 -33.51 -13.30 -3.24
CA ASN A 499 -32.42 -12.99 -2.32
C ASN A 499 -32.94 -12.95 -0.88
N PRO A 500 -32.89 -14.07 -0.14
CA PRO A 500 -33.29 -14.12 1.27
C PRO A 500 -32.47 -13.12 2.09
N ASN A 501 -33.08 -12.54 3.12
CA ASN A 501 -32.37 -11.62 4.02
C ASN A 501 -31.21 -12.39 4.70
N PRO A 502 -29.94 -12.01 4.45
CA PRO A 502 -28.78 -12.74 4.96
C PRO A 502 -28.77 -12.83 6.49
N HIS A 503 -29.23 -11.78 7.17
CA HIS A 503 -29.23 -11.73 8.64
C HIS A 503 -30.17 -12.78 9.24
N VAL A 504 -31.32 -13.02 8.58
CA VAL A 504 -32.25 -14.07 8.99
C VAL A 504 -31.59 -15.43 8.84
N LEU A 505 -30.89 -15.68 7.72
CA LEU A 505 -30.19 -16.95 7.50
C LEU A 505 -29.08 -17.21 8.52
N PHE A 506 -28.29 -16.19 8.86
CA PHE A 506 -27.26 -16.31 9.88
C PHE A 506 -27.83 -16.61 11.25
N PHE A 507 -28.91 -15.92 11.62
CA PHE A 507 -29.59 -16.17 12.88
C PHE A 507 -30.19 -17.58 12.91
N THR A 508 -30.89 -18.00 11.86
CA THR A 508 -31.44 -19.36 11.76
C THR A 508 -30.34 -20.41 11.79
N CYS A 509 -29.18 -20.15 11.19
CA CYS A 509 -28.03 -21.06 11.23
C CYS A 509 -27.40 -21.16 12.62
N LEU A 510 -27.28 -20.03 13.32
CA LEU A 510 -26.85 -20.01 14.71
C LEU A 510 -27.79 -20.82 15.60
N VAL A 511 -29.10 -20.54 15.54
CA VAL A 511 -30.14 -21.23 16.32
C VAL A 511 -30.18 -22.72 15.97
N GLY A 512 -30.17 -23.05 14.68
CA GLY A 512 -30.18 -24.43 14.20
C GLY A 512 -28.97 -25.22 14.68
N ALA A 513 -27.78 -24.61 14.71
CA ALA A 513 -26.58 -25.24 15.26
C ALA A 513 -26.64 -25.37 16.79
N VAL A 514 -27.13 -24.36 17.50
CA VAL A 514 -27.27 -24.37 18.97
C VAL A 514 -28.22 -25.47 19.45
N PHE A 515 -29.33 -25.69 18.75
CA PHE A 515 -30.33 -26.70 19.13
C PHE A 515 -30.22 -28.01 18.34
N SER A 516 -29.16 -28.17 17.54
CA SER A 516 -29.01 -29.34 16.64
C SER A 516 -29.11 -30.67 17.39
N ASP A 517 -28.62 -30.76 18.61
CA ASP A 517 -28.61 -32.00 19.41
C ASP A 517 -30.00 -32.50 19.72
N ARG A 518 -30.86 -31.60 20.21
CA ARG A 518 -32.25 -31.94 20.54
C ARG A 518 -33.03 -32.32 19.29
N ILE A 519 -32.76 -31.64 18.18
CA ILE A 519 -33.39 -31.93 16.88
C ILE A 519 -32.95 -33.31 16.38
N TRP A 520 -31.65 -33.64 16.46
CA TRP A 520 -31.14 -34.94 16.05
C TRP A 520 -31.64 -36.07 16.93
N GLU A 521 -31.71 -35.88 18.24
CA GLU A 521 -32.31 -36.87 19.15
C GLU A 521 -33.79 -37.09 18.86
N TRP A 522 -34.53 -36.00 18.65
CA TRP A 522 -35.93 -36.07 18.25
C TRP A 522 -36.08 -36.80 16.90
N ALA A 523 -35.29 -36.44 15.89
CA ALA A 523 -35.32 -37.06 14.57
C ALA A 523 -34.92 -38.54 14.64
N LYS A 524 -33.93 -38.89 15.45
CA LYS A 524 -33.53 -40.29 15.69
C LYS A 524 -34.69 -41.07 16.31
N LYS A 525 -35.38 -40.52 17.31
CA LYS A 525 -36.57 -41.15 17.93
C LYS A 525 -37.68 -41.38 16.89
N GLN A 526 -37.93 -40.41 16.01
CA GLN A 526 -38.92 -40.54 14.93
C GLN A 526 -38.50 -41.55 13.85
N LEU A 527 -37.22 -41.59 13.47
CA LEU A 527 -36.71 -42.54 12.46
C LEU A 527 -36.56 -43.96 13.02
N THR A 528 -36.37 -44.11 14.33
CA THR A 528 -36.45 -45.42 15.01
C THR A 528 -37.89 -45.88 15.25
N PHE A 529 -38.90 -45.26 14.61
CA PHE A 529 -40.25 -45.80 14.61
C PHE A 529 -40.21 -47.28 14.22
N LYS A 530 -40.73 -48.08 15.15
CA LYS A 530 -40.68 -49.54 15.21
C LYS A 530 -40.88 -50.18 13.83
N PRO A 531 -40.10 -51.21 13.45
CA PRO A 531 -40.45 -52.02 12.30
C PRO A 531 -41.90 -52.51 12.44
N PRO A 532 -42.71 -52.47 11.38
CA PRO A 532 -44.10 -52.91 11.41
C PRO A 532 -44.13 -54.42 11.67
N GLY A 533 -44.26 -54.80 12.93
CA GLY A 533 -44.15 -56.21 13.33
C GLY A 533 -44.66 -56.54 14.72
N LYS A 534 -45.38 -55.64 15.39
CA LYS A 534 -46.19 -56.00 16.55
C LYS A 534 -47.62 -55.52 16.37
N GLU A 535 -48.52 -56.49 16.42
CA GLU A 535 -49.94 -56.42 16.14
C GLU A 535 -50.65 -55.33 16.97
N PRO A 536 -51.69 -54.68 16.42
CA PRO A 536 -52.50 -53.71 17.14
C PRO A 536 -53.45 -54.46 18.07
N GLY A 537 -53.02 -54.66 19.33
CA GLY A 537 -53.79 -55.46 20.28
C GLY A 537 -53.45 -55.24 21.75
N GLN A 538 -52.95 -54.07 22.14
CA GLN A 538 -52.99 -53.63 23.54
C GLN A 538 -52.73 -52.13 23.59
N ILE A 539 -53.80 -51.37 23.85
CA ILE A 539 -53.73 -49.96 24.21
C ILE A 539 -53.30 -49.97 25.68
N ASP A 540 -52.00 -49.87 25.94
CA ASP A 540 -51.52 -49.42 27.24
C ASP A 540 -51.93 -47.96 27.37
N GLN A 541 -52.80 -47.68 28.34
CA GLN A 541 -53.15 -46.34 28.75
C GLN A 541 -51.87 -45.59 29.13
N PRO A 542 -51.70 -44.33 28.70
CA PRO A 542 -50.58 -43.53 29.17
C PRO A 542 -50.74 -43.33 30.68
N ASP A 543 -49.74 -43.77 31.44
CA ASP A 543 -49.57 -43.41 32.85
C ASP A 543 -49.47 -41.89 32.95
N GLU A 544 -50.60 -41.28 33.29
CA GLU A 544 -50.76 -39.88 33.65
C GLU A 544 -50.26 -39.70 35.08
N GLY A 545 -48.93 -39.75 35.26
CA GLY A 545 -48.30 -39.63 36.57
C GLY A 545 -46.85 -39.14 36.47
N ASP A 546 -46.61 -37.96 37.04
CA ASP A 546 -45.31 -37.54 37.60
C ASP A 546 -44.17 -37.08 36.68
N ALA A 547 -44.38 -36.02 35.89
CA ALA A 547 -43.26 -35.23 35.34
C ALA A 547 -43.20 -33.76 35.78
N TYR A 548 -44.22 -33.23 36.49
CA TYR A 548 -44.21 -31.83 36.93
C TYR A 548 -44.83 -31.65 38.32
N LYS A 549 -44.16 -32.16 39.37
CA LYS A 549 -44.22 -31.59 40.74
C LYS A 549 -43.21 -32.26 41.67
N LYS A 550 -42.07 -31.62 41.87
CA LYS A 550 -41.44 -31.49 43.20
C LYS A 550 -40.40 -30.37 43.16
N ILE A 551 -40.84 -29.19 43.59
CA ILE A 551 -39.97 -28.20 44.22
C ILE A 551 -39.49 -28.86 45.52
N PRO A 552 -38.17 -28.99 45.78
CA PRO A 552 -37.70 -29.50 47.05
C PRO A 552 -37.98 -28.45 48.14
N GLU A 553 -38.70 -28.85 49.18
CA GLU A 553 -38.84 -28.08 50.41
C GLU A 553 -37.47 -27.90 51.10
N PRO A 554 -37.20 -26.74 51.73
CA PRO A 554 -35.99 -26.51 52.48
C PRO A 554 -36.14 -27.06 53.90
N GLY A 555 -35.29 -28.02 54.28
CA GLY A 555 -34.99 -28.28 55.69
C GLY A 555 -34.76 -29.74 56.04
N GLN A 556 -33.50 -30.07 56.34
CA GLN A 556 -33.10 -30.69 57.62
C GLN A 556 -31.57 -30.82 57.62
N ALA A 557 -30.92 -29.89 58.32
CA ALA A 557 -29.51 -29.99 58.66
C ALA A 557 -29.34 -31.08 59.73
N THR A 558 -28.83 -32.25 59.35
CA THR A 558 -28.29 -33.21 60.30
C THR A 558 -26.93 -32.71 60.77
N PHE A 559 -26.88 -32.30 62.05
CA PHE A 559 -25.63 -32.10 62.78
C PHE A 559 -24.83 -33.39 62.77
N VAL A 560 -23.66 -33.37 62.12
CA VAL A 560 -22.64 -34.40 62.28
C VAL A 560 -21.83 -34.01 63.52
N ASN A 561 -21.84 -34.90 64.52
CA ASN A 561 -21.01 -34.81 65.71
C ASN A 561 -19.53 -34.74 65.30
N MET A 562 -18.87 -33.61 65.60
CA MET A 562 -17.41 -33.53 65.61
C MET A 562 -16.90 -34.20 66.88
N GLU A 563 -16.19 -35.30 66.70
CA GLU A 563 -15.30 -35.86 67.72
C GLU A 563 -14.21 -34.84 68.05
N THR A 564 -14.03 -34.61 69.34
CA THR A 564 -12.96 -33.81 69.95
C THR A 564 -11.60 -34.45 69.68
N PRO A 565 -10.59 -33.71 69.20
CA PRO A 565 -9.21 -34.18 69.20
C PRO A 565 -8.59 -34.02 70.59
N ASP A 566 -7.96 -35.10 71.04
CA ASP A 566 -7.16 -35.25 72.25
C ASP A 566 -6.21 -34.07 72.51
N GLU A 567 -6.20 -33.65 73.78
CA GLU A 567 -5.17 -32.83 74.39
C GLU A 567 -3.88 -33.66 74.54
N GLY A 568 -2.80 -33.23 73.90
CA GLY A 568 -1.48 -33.86 74.01
C GLY A 568 -0.38 -32.81 74.00
N ALA A 569 0.05 -32.44 75.20
CA ALA A 569 1.13 -31.53 75.59
C ALA A 569 2.37 -31.45 74.67
N LEU A 570 2.96 -30.23 74.54
CA LEU A 570 4.28 -29.90 75.09
C LEU A 570 4.72 -28.44 74.79
N SER A 571 4.82 -27.66 75.88
CA SER A 571 5.90 -26.71 76.25
C SER A 571 6.31 -25.52 75.34
N PRO A 572 6.33 -24.28 75.87
CA PRO A 572 7.03 -23.14 75.29
C PRO A 572 8.43 -22.97 75.89
N LYS A 573 9.42 -22.54 75.09
CA LYS A 573 10.46 -21.58 75.51
C LYS A 573 11.41 -21.18 74.36
N GLN A 574 11.58 -19.85 74.29
CA GLN A 574 12.64 -19.03 73.69
C GLN A 574 12.59 -18.79 72.18
#